data_AF-A0A3C0VD87-F1
#
_entry.id   AF-A0A3C0VD87-F1
#
_cell.length_a   1.000
_cell.length_b   1.000
_cell.length_c   1.000
_cell.angle_alpha   90.00
_cell.angle_beta   90.00
_cell.angle_gamma   90.00
#
_symmetry.space_group_name_H-M   'P 1'
#
loop_
_entity.id
_entity.type
_entity.pdbx_description
1 polymer ?
#
loop_
_entity_poly.entity_id
_entity_poly.type
_entity_poly.pdbx_seq_one_letter_code
_entity_poly.pdbx_strand_id
1 'polypeptide(L)'
;MNAMLGKTLAWAAAAVFVAGPVSADWVTLKDGRRVRGIDYRPCPKGHLFTVEDGRIAFIKADQVVSHEKSPPGEKVEFRGAQATLRAKINALRKEREAYHAEMRDAIAAWARGGKNAEERRAFVMAQAAAEQELHFGRTLAESRLTTARRLAARELERFRTDHATGALAVAMIADKDADVRASALAALEKRRDPKTGEHCIPYLLSADKDLRIRSSMALQAFPTIRAVPSLFLTIHKIWTGGQRSYFFQGAMRAYIGDYELVSGGTAYTLTEAADPIVRFSETGVVLDVKIARSEETIHIQTLETITGRSFGKDAGKWREWWKTAGEAEFARALAAPKAGARPETPPGAPQ
;
A
#
# COMPACT_ATOMS: atom_id res chain seq x y z
N MET A 1 -1.51 -17.26 27.31
CA MET A 1 -0.96 -16.04 26.67
C MET A 1 0.24 -16.46 25.83
N ASN A 2 0.37 -15.97 24.60
CA ASN A 2 1.31 -16.38 23.53
C ASN A 2 0.86 -17.58 22.67
N ALA A 3 0.07 -17.27 21.63
CA ALA A 3 0.07 -17.90 20.30
C ALA A 3 -1.29 -17.62 19.64
N MET A 4 -1.45 -16.47 18.96
CA MET A 4 -2.42 -16.27 17.85
C MET A 4 -2.54 -14.81 17.36
N LEU A 5 -1.88 -13.83 17.99
CA LEU A 5 -1.91 -12.40 17.60
C LEU A 5 -0.68 -11.97 16.79
N GLY A 6 -0.26 -12.79 15.83
CA GLY A 6 0.97 -12.61 15.07
C GLY A 6 0.75 -12.35 13.58
N LYS A 7 0.02 -11.31 13.20
CA LYS A 7 0.05 -10.72 11.84
C LYS A 7 -0.25 -9.21 11.90
N THR A 8 0.75 -8.40 12.22
CA THR A 8 0.73 -6.96 11.94
C THR A 8 0.99 -6.76 10.44
N LEU A 9 -0.09 -6.67 9.66
CA LEU A 9 -0.02 -6.40 8.22
C LEU A 9 -0.16 -4.90 7.96
N ALA A 10 0.91 -4.35 7.36
CA ALA A 10 0.98 -3.02 6.79
C ALA A 10 0.08 -2.91 5.56
N TRP A 11 -1.18 -2.48 5.74
CA TRP A 11 -2.05 -2.03 4.64
C TRP A 11 -2.95 -0.91 5.14
N ALA A 12 -2.44 0.32 5.08
CA ALA A 12 -3.25 1.53 5.18
C ALA A 12 -3.12 2.30 3.87
N ALA A 13 -3.71 1.75 2.80
CA ALA A 13 -4.03 2.51 1.61
C ALA A 13 -5.29 1.93 0.95
N ALA A 14 -6.30 2.80 0.81
CA ALA A 14 -7.52 2.66 0.02
C ALA A 14 -8.59 1.65 0.50
N ALA A 15 -9.48 2.14 1.38
CA ALA A 15 -10.90 1.79 1.35
C ALA A 15 -11.73 2.94 1.95
N VAL A 16 -12.10 3.90 1.10
CA VAL A 16 -13.19 4.85 1.40
C VAL A 16 -14.49 4.09 1.10
N PHE A 17 -15.13 3.57 2.13
CA PHE A 17 -16.57 3.30 2.13
C PHE A 17 -17.12 3.68 3.50
N VAL A 18 -18.06 4.62 3.49
CA VAL A 18 -18.69 5.24 4.65
C VAL A 18 -19.71 4.25 5.23
N ALA A 19 -19.30 3.49 6.24
CA ALA A 19 -20.21 3.00 7.27
C ALA A 19 -19.72 3.62 8.59
N GLY A 20 -20.57 4.42 9.23
CA GLY A 20 -20.26 5.03 10.52
C GLY A 20 -19.85 3.95 11.55
N PRO A 21 -19.01 4.29 12.55
CA PRO A 21 -18.58 3.32 13.56
C PRO A 21 -19.81 2.76 14.27
N VAL A 22 -20.10 1.48 14.06
CA VAL A 22 -21.02 0.74 14.92
C VAL A 22 -20.27 0.62 16.24
N SER A 23 -20.65 1.42 17.24
CA SER A 23 -20.04 1.31 18.56
C SER A 23 -20.35 -0.09 19.09
N ALA A 24 -19.38 -0.98 19.04
CA ALA A 24 -19.38 -2.22 19.79
C ALA A 24 -18.14 -2.18 20.67
N ASP A 25 -18.32 -2.51 21.95
CA ASP A 25 -17.27 -2.49 22.96
C ASP A 25 -16.83 -3.92 23.34
N TRP A 26 -17.61 -4.92 22.91
CA TRP A 26 -17.33 -6.35 23.05
C TRP A 26 -17.52 -7.06 21.71
N VAL A 27 -16.60 -7.96 21.39
CA VAL A 27 -16.67 -8.88 20.24
C VAL A 27 -16.53 -10.31 20.76
N THR A 28 -17.53 -11.15 20.49
CA THR A 28 -17.50 -12.58 20.82
C THR A 28 -16.99 -13.35 19.61
N LEU A 29 -15.93 -14.14 19.82
CA LEU A 29 -15.31 -14.96 18.79
C LEU A 29 -15.93 -16.37 18.76
N LYS A 30 -15.77 -17.07 17.63
CA LYS A 30 -16.26 -18.46 17.44
C LYS A 30 -15.69 -19.46 18.44
N ASP A 31 -14.53 -19.19 19.01
CA ASP A 31 -13.91 -20.02 20.04
C ASP A 31 -14.42 -19.70 21.46
N GLY A 32 -15.46 -18.86 21.58
CA GLY A 32 -16.06 -18.46 22.86
C GLY A 32 -15.34 -17.34 23.57
N ARG A 33 -14.19 -16.85 23.06
CA ARG A 33 -13.47 -15.72 23.67
C ARG A 33 -14.24 -14.41 23.45
N ARG A 34 -14.34 -13.60 24.50
CA ARG A 34 -14.87 -12.23 24.43
C ARG A 34 -13.71 -11.25 24.48
N VAL A 35 -13.62 -10.38 23.47
CA VAL A 35 -12.58 -9.37 23.36
C VAL A 35 -13.20 -8.00 23.59
N ARG A 36 -12.60 -7.22 24.50
CA ARG A 36 -13.05 -5.86 24.83
C ARG A 36 -12.25 -4.81 24.07
N GLY A 37 -12.91 -3.73 23.66
CA GLY A 37 -12.29 -2.68 22.84
C GLY A 37 -13.24 -1.55 22.49
N ILE A 38 -12.87 -0.74 21.51
CA ILE A 38 -13.65 0.37 20.95
C ILE A 38 -13.45 0.46 19.43
N ASP A 39 -14.19 1.37 18.80
CA ASP A 39 -14.04 1.73 17.38
C ASP A 39 -14.20 0.53 16.43
N TYR A 40 -15.14 -0.38 16.74
CA TYR A 40 -15.48 -1.51 15.87
C TYR A 40 -15.93 -1.03 14.49
N ARG A 41 -15.32 -1.58 13.44
CA ARG A 41 -15.66 -1.27 12.04
C ARG A 41 -15.71 -2.55 11.20
N PRO A 42 -16.85 -2.89 10.59
CA PRO A 42 -16.91 -3.94 9.59
C PRO A 42 -16.19 -3.51 8.31
N CYS A 43 -15.45 -4.43 7.70
CA CYS A 43 -14.72 -4.27 6.44
C CYS A 43 -14.97 -5.50 5.54
N PRO A 44 -14.78 -5.41 4.22
CA PRO A 44 -15.08 -6.52 3.30
C PRO A 44 -14.35 -7.84 3.60
N LYS A 45 -13.20 -7.79 4.27
CA LYS A 45 -12.38 -8.97 4.60
C LYS A 45 -12.44 -9.37 6.09
N GLY A 46 -13.13 -8.61 6.94
CA GLY A 46 -13.11 -8.80 8.39
C GLY A 46 -13.55 -7.57 9.17
N HIS A 47 -13.22 -7.52 10.46
CA HIS A 47 -13.60 -6.46 11.37
C HIS A 47 -12.34 -5.84 11.99
N LEU A 48 -12.27 -4.53 11.99
CA LEU A 48 -11.27 -3.77 12.73
C LEU A 48 -11.80 -3.43 14.12
N PHE A 49 -10.97 -3.63 15.14
CA PHE A 49 -11.36 -3.45 16.52
C PHE A 49 -10.18 -2.95 17.34
N THR A 50 -10.32 -1.84 18.06
CA THR A 50 -9.25 -1.35 18.94
C THR A 50 -9.43 -1.97 20.31
N VAL A 51 -8.64 -3.00 20.62
CA VAL A 51 -8.75 -3.72 21.88
C VAL A 51 -8.33 -2.86 23.08
N GLU A 52 -8.71 -3.27 24.28
CA GLU A 52 -8.53 -2.51 25.52
C GLU A 52 -7.07 -2.11 25.83
N ASP A 53 -6.09 -2.87 25.34
CA ASP A 53 -4.66 -2.53 25.44
C ASP A 53 -4.20 -1.43 24.44
N GLY A 54 -5.14 -0.87 23.68
CA GLY A 54 -4.91 0.17 22.68
C GLY A 54 -4.39 -0.34 21.34
N ARG A 55 -4.28 -1.66 21.13
CA ARG A 55 -3.90 -2.24 19.83
C ARG A 55 -5.10 -2.30 18.89
N ILE A 56 -4.84 -2.08 17.60
CA ILE A 56 -5.82 -2.36 16.55
C ILE A 56 -5.68 -3.84 16.19
N ALA A 57 -6.74 -4.61 16.38
CA ALA A 57 -6.86 -5.99 15.97
C ALA A 57 -7.72 -6.09 14.70
N PHE A 58 -7.27 -6.92 13.76
CA PHE A 58 -8.08 -7.35 12.62
C PHE A 58 -8.59 -8.76 12.92
N ILE A 59 -9.91 -8.92 12.94
CA ILE A 59 -10.59 -10.19 13.20
C ILE A 59 -11.26 -10.61 11.89
N LYS A 60 -11.06 -11.84 11.44
CA LYS A 60 -11.72 -12.29 10.19
C LYS A 60 -13.24 -12.33 10.38
N ALA A 61 -13.99 -12.06 9.31
CA ALA A 61 -15.45 -11.99 9.38
C ALA A 61 -16.08 -13.32 9.84
N ASP A 62 -15.48 -14.43 9.42
CA ASP A 62 -15.90 -15.77 9.80
C ASP A 62 -15.57 -16.13 11.26
N GLN A 63 -14.85 -15.29 12.00
CA GLN A 63 -14.51 -15.54 13.41
C GLN A 63 -15.41 -14.79 14.39
N VAL A 64 -16.18 -13.80 13.94
CA VAL A 64 -17.07 -13.00 14.80
C VAL A 64 -18.44 -13.64 14.89
N VAL A 65 -18.90 -13.91 16.11
CA VAL A 65 -20.24 -14.46 16.41
C VAL A 65 -21.23 -13.35 16.71
N SER A 66 -20.85 -12.45 17.61
CA SER A 66 -21.68 -11.31 18.01
C SER A 66 -20.81 -10.13 18.41
N HIS A 67 -21.41 -8.94 18.40
CA HIS A 67 -20.80 -7.72 18.91
C HIS A 67 -21.82 -6.95 19.76
N GLU A 68 -21.38 -6.43 20.91
CA GLU A 68 -22.25 -5.83 21.92
C GLU A 68 -21.71 -4.46 22.35
N LYS A 69 -22.59 -3.53 22.73
CA LYS A 69 -22.22 -2.27 23.37
C LYS A 69 -22.00 -2.48 24.86
N SER A 70 -21.03 -1.78 25.43
CA SER A 70 -20.92 -1.64 26.87
C SER A 70 -22.13 -0.89 27.44
N PRO A 71 -22.54 -1.18 28.68
CA PRO A 71 -23.58 -0.40 29.36
C PRO A 71 -23.20 1.10 29.38
N PRO A 72 -24.17 2.01 29.17
CA PRO A 72 -23.91 3.44 29.21
C PRO A 72 -23.38 3.84 30.60
N GLY A 73 -22.21 4.49 30.63
CA GLY A 73 -21.55 4.93 31.86
C GLY A 73 -20.59 3.93 32.49
N GLU A 74 -20.31 2.80 31.83
CA GLU A 74 -19.30 1.85 32.31
C GLU A 74 -17.92 2.52 32.47
N LYS A 75 -17.40 2.47 33.71
CA LYS A 75 -16.06 2.96 34.05
C LYS A 75 -15.13 1.77 34.23
N VAL A 76 -13.89 1.96 33.79
CA VAL A 76 -12.81 1.00 33.91
C VAL A 76 -11.75 1.62 34.80
N GLU A 77 -11.21 0.81 35.70
CA GLU A 77 -10.07 1.24 36.47
C GLU A 77 -8.85 1.44 35.56
N PHE A 78 -8.28 2.64 35.60
CA PHE A 78 -7.07 2.99 34.90
C PHE A 78 -6.22 3.87 35.81
N ARG A 79 -5.06 3.34 36.23
CA ARG A 79 -4.10 4.03 37.12
C ARG A 79 -4.70 4.51 38.45
N GLY A 80 -5.50 3.65 39.10
CA GLY A 80 -6.13 3.96 40.39
C GLY A 80 -7.29 4.95 40.31
N ALA A 81 -7.71 5.37 39.12
CA ALA A 81 -8.89 6.20 38.91
C ALA A 81 -9.92 5.50 38.00
N GLN A 82 -11.19 5.83 38.20
CA GLN A 82 -12.29 5.36 37.35
C GLN A 82 -12.37 6.22 36.08
N ALA A 83 -12.01 5.66 34.93
CA ALA A 83 -12.02 6.35 33.63
C ALA A 83 -12.96 5.65 32.64
N THR A 84 -13.41 6.32 31.59
CA THR A 84 -14.13 5.64 30.51
C THR A 84 -13.18 4.74 29.72
N LEU A 85 -13.67 3.63 29.16
CA LEU A 85 -12.86 2.73 28.32
C LEU A 85 -12.18 3.48 27.17
N ARG A 86 -12.90 4.44 26.57
CA ARG A 86 -12.37 5.30 25.50
C ARG A 86 -11.23 6.20 25.98
N ALA A 87 -11.35 6.79 27.18
CA ALA A 87 -10.28 7.60 27.77
C ALA A 87 -9.03 6.76 28.07
N LYS A 88 -9.20 5.55 28.63
CA LYS A 88 -8.11 4.58 28.86
C LYS A 88 -7.39 4.24 27.55
N ILE A 89 -8.13 3.84 26.51
CA ILE A 89 -7.55 3.45 25.22
C ILE A 89 -6.84 4.63 24.54
N ASN A 90 -7.42 5.82 24.57
CA ASN A 90 -6.78 7.02 24.01
C ASN A 90 -5.49 7.39 24.74
N ALA A 91 -5.45 7.27 26.07
CA ALA A 91 -4.25 7.50 26.85
C ALA A 91 -3.14 6.50 26.48
N LEU A 92 -3.48 5.21 26.42
CA LEU A 92 -2.54 4.15 26.02
C LEU A 92 -2.00 4.35 24.60
N ARG A 93 -2.86 4.78 23.65
CA ARG A 93 -2.44 5.11 22.28
C ARG A 93 -1.44 6.26 22.26
N LYS A 94 -1.73 7.35 22.98
CA LYS A 94 -0.85 8.52 23.05
C LYS A 94 0.51 8.17 23.65
N GLU A 95 0.54 7.37 24.70
CA GLU A 95 1.79 6.90 25.32
C GLU A 95 2.59 6.02 24.37
N ARG A 96 1.91 5.13 23.64
CA ARG A 96 2.57 4.28 22.67
C ARG A 96 3.12 5.08 21.49
N GLU A 97 2.39 6.07 21.00
CA GLU A 97 2.86 7.00 19.97
C GLU A 97 4.08 7.80 20.47
N ALA A 98 4.07 8.27 21.72
CA ALA A 98 5.20 8.93 22.34
C ALA A 98 6.43 8.01 22.43
N TYR A 99 6.25 6.76 22.86
CA TYR A 99 7.31 5.75 22.88
C TYR A 99 7.88 5.47 21.48
N HIS A 100 7.01 5.33 20.47
CA HIS A 100 7.46 5.17 19.09
C HIS A 100 8.20 6.40 18.56
N ALA A 101 7.79 7.61 18.95
CA ALA A 101 8.51 8.84 18.61
C ALA A 101 9.90 8.87 19.25
N GLU A 102 10.02 8.56 20.54
CA GLU A 102 11.30 8.47 21.24
C GLU A 102 12.24 7.45 20.58
N MET A 103 11.72 6.28 20.19
CA MET A 103 12.52 5.27 19.49
C MET A 103 13.01 5.75 18.13
N ARG A 104 12.18 6.47 17.36
CA ARG A 104 12.62 7.06 16.08
C ARG A 104 13.69 8.13 16.31
N ASP A 105 13.54 8.95 17.34
CA ASP A 105 14.52 9.99 17.69
C ASP A 105 15.84 9.37 18.17
N ALA A 106 15.78 8.26 18.91
CA ALA A 106 16.97 7.49 19.29
C ALA A 106 17.68 6.90 18.06
N ILE A 107 16.95 6.29 17.12
CA ILE A 107 17.52 5.78 15.87
C ILE A 107 18.11 6.92 15.03
N ALA A 108 17.46 8.08 14.98
CA ALA A 108 17.96 9.25 14.27
C ALA A 108 19.22 9.85 14.93
N ALA A 109 19.29 9.87 16.27
CA ALA A 109 20.47 10.28 17.01
C ALA A 109 21.64 9.32 16.80
N TRP A 110 21.38 8.01 16.83
CA TRP A 110 22.35 6.98 16.47
C TRP A 110 22.87 7.18 15.04
N ALA A 111 21.97 7.36 14.07
CA ALA A 111 22.33 7.55 12.67
C ALA A 111 23.16 8.82 12.39
N ARG A 112 23.08 9.84 13.25
CA ARG A 112 23.87 11.08 13.13
C ARG A 112 25.31 10.94 13.64
N GLY A 113 25.61 9.94 14.47
CA GLY A 113 26.97 9.70 14.98
C GLY A 113 27.49 10.76 15.95
N GLY A 114 26.61 11.41 16.73
CA GLY A 114 27.01 12.40 17.76
C GLY A 114 27.50 11.77 19.07
N LYS A 115 27.81 12.60 20.07
CA LYS A 115 28.35 12.16 21.38
C LYS A 115 27.49 11.08 22.08
N ASN A 116 26.17 11.11 21.91
CA ASN A 116 25.24 10.15 22.52
C ASN A 116 24.81 9.03 21.55
N ALA A 117 25.47 8.85 20.40
CA ALA A 117 25.03 7.88 19.39
C ALA A 117 25.09 6.43 19.90
N GLU A 118 26.17 6.06 20.61
CA GLU A 118 26.29 4.71 21.18
C GLU A 118 25.32 4.47 22.34
N GLU A 119 25.05 5.47 23.18
CA GLU A 119 24.02 5.38 24.22
C GLU A 119 22.63 5.13 23.61
N ARG A 120 22.29 5.88 22.54
CA ARG A 120 21.01 5.73 21.83
C ARG A 120 20.93 4.42 21.08
N ARG A 121 22.03 3.94 20.52
CA ARG A 121 22.14 2.60 19.92
C ARG A 121 21.89 1.52 20.98
N ALA A 122 22.55 1.60 22.14
CA ALA A 122 22.37 0.66 23.22
C ALA A 122 20.92 0.64 23.72
N PHE A 123 20.28 1.80 23.85
CA PHE A 123 18.87 1.92 24.21
C PHE A 123 17.93 1.20 23.23
N VAL A 124 18.16 1.35 21.92
CA VAL A 124 17.38 0.66 20.87
C VAL A 124 17.67 -0.85 20.88
N MET A 125 18.94 -1.23 21.02
CA MET A 125 19.37 -2.64 21.01
C MET A 125 19.00 -3.41 22.27
N ALA A 126 18.72 -2.73 23.38
CA ALA A 126 18.21 -3.33 24.61
C ALA A 126 16.77 -3.85 24.46
N GLN A 127 16.03 -3.39 23.46
CA GLN A 127 14.64 -3.83 23.22
C GLN A 127 14.58 -5.25 22.66
N ALA A 128 13.42 -5.89 22.80
CA ALA A 128 13.19 -7.20 22.19
C ALA A 128 13.29 -7.14 20.66
N ALA A 129 13.76 -8.22 20.02
CA ALA A 129 13.95 -8.29 18.57
C ALA A 129 12.69 -7.90 17.77
N ALA A 130 11.49 -8.31 18.23
CA ALA A 130 10.24 -7.94 17.58
C ALA A 130 9.93 -6.44 17.65
N GLU A 131 10.32 -5.77 18.74
CA GLU A 131 10.18 -4.32 18.87
C GLU A 131 11.19 -3.60 17.98
N GLN A 132 12.45 -4.04 18.00
CA GLN A 132 13.50 -3.50 17.14
C GLN A 132 13.06 -3.51 15.67
N GLU A 133 12.59 -4.66 15.18
CA GLU A 133 12.10 -4.81 13.81
C GLU A 133 10.97 -3.82 13.49
N LEU A 134 9.99 -3.70 14.38
CA LEU A 134 8.87 -2.77 14.23
C LEU A 134 9.37 -1.32 14.15
N HIS A 135 10.28 -0.93 15.04
CA HIS A 135 10.80 0.43 15.11
C HIS A 135 11.70 0.77 13.92
N PHE A 136 12.53 -0.15 13.43
CA PHE A 136 13.29 0.06 12.20
C PHE A 136 12.36 0.13 10.99
N GLY A 137 11.35 -0.75 10.87
CA GLY A 137 10.35 -0.70 9.81
C GLY A 137 9.62 0.65 9.74
N ARG A 138 9.16 1.15 10.90
CA ARG A 138 8.55 2.48 10.99
C ARG A 138 9.52 3.61 10.69
N THR A 139 10.75 3.53 11.17
CA THR A 139 11.77 4.55 10.89
C THR A 139 12.05 4.63 9.39
N LEU A 140 12.15 3.48 8.71
CA LEU A 140 12.32 3.40 7.27
C LEU A 140 11.14 4.02 6.50
N ALA A 141 9.91 3.85 6.98
CA ALA A 141 8.73 4.41 6.31
C ALA A 141 8.49 5.92 6.60
N GLU A 142 8.73 6.36 7.82
CA GLU A 142 8.23 7.65 8.32
C GLU A 142 9.31 8.70 8.59
N SER A 143 10.57 8.29 8.75
CA SER A 143 11.62 9.22 9.17
C SER A 143 11.93 10.24 8.08
N ARG A 144 11.97 11.52 8.47
CA ARG A 144 12.40 12.60 7.56
C ARG A 144 13.89 12.53 7.26
N LEU A 145 14.69 11.95 8.16
CA LEU A 145 16.14 11.91 8.06
C LEU A 145 16.61 10.74 7.19
N THR A 146 17.25 11.05 6.05
CA THR A 146 17.78 10.03 5.12
C THR A 146 18.77 9.07 5.79
N THR A 147 19.67 9.56 6.65
CA THR A 147 20.63 8.69 7.35
C THR A 147 19.96 7.70 8.29
N ALA A 148 18.85 8.09 8.94
CA ALA A 148 18.06 7.20 9.80
C ALA A 148 17.34 6.13 8.98
N ARG A 149 16.74 6.49 7.84
CA ARG A 149 16.13 5.51 6.92
C ARG A 149 17.16 4.52 6.39
N ARG A 150 18.33 5.01 5.98
CA ARG A 150 19.45 4.17 5.52
C ARG A 150 19.94 3.21 6.60
N LEU A 151 20.08 3.70 7.84
CA LEU A 151 20.42 2.86 8.99
C LEU A 151 19.35 1.79 9.24
N ALA A 152 18.08 2.18 9.26
CA ALA A 152 16.97 1.26 9.44
C ALA A 152 16.94 0.16 8.37
N ALA A 153 17.18 0.49 7.11
CA ALA A 153 17.27 -0.52 6.03
C ALA A 153 18.41 -1.52 6.27
N ARG A 154 19.57 -1.07 6.76
CA ARG A 154 20.70 -1.96 7.11
C ARG A 154 20.40 -2.84 8.31
N GLU A 155 19.75 -2.32 9.33
CA GLU A 155 19.42 -3.09 10.54
C GLU A 155 18.28 -4.09 10.28
N LEU A 156 17.34 -3.76 9.40
CA LEU A 156 16.29 -4.68 8.95
C LEU A 156 16.82 -5.93 8.23
N GLU A 157 18.04 -5.88 7.67
CA GLU A 157 18.72 -7.03 7.04
C GLU A 157 18.79 -8.24 7.99
N ARG A 158 18.94 -7.99 9.30
CA ARG A 158 19.09 -9.04 10.33
C ARG A 158 17.79 -9.81 10.59
N PHE A 159 16.64 -9.24 10.24
CA PHE A 159 15.34 -9.82 10.50
C PHE A 159 14.85 -10.59 9.27
N ARG A 160 14.76 -11.91 9.40
CA ARG A 160 14.26 -12.82 8.34
C ARG A 160 12.76 -13.05 8.44
N THR A 161 12.02 -11.98 8.69
CA THR A 161 10.55 -11.99 8.79
C THR A 161 9.93 -11.42 7.53
N ASP A 162 8.69 -11.82 7.26
CA ASP A 162 7.91 -11.30 6.13
C ASP A 162 7.62 -9.79 6.26
N HIS A 163 7.51 -9.28 7.49
CA HIS A 163 7.33 -7.86 7.76
C HIS A 163 8.58 -7.05 7.40
N ALA A 164 9.78 -7.50 7.79
CA ALA A 164 11.03 -6.92 7.32
C ALA A 164 11.18 -7.01 5.79
N THR A 165 10.72 -8.11 5.17
CA THR A 165 10.68 -8.26 3.69
C THR A 165 9.85 -7.17 3.06
N GLY A 166 8.62 -6.98 3.54
CA GLY A 166 7.73 -5.95 3.04
C GLY A 166 8.33 -4.56 3.21
N ALA A 167 8.82 -4.22 4.40
CA ALA A 167 9.38 -2.89 4.67
C ALA A 167 10.55 -2.53 3.75
N LEU A 168 11.48 -3.47 3.53
CA LEU A 168 12.61 -3.29 2.62
C LEU A 168 12.16 -3.21 1.15
N ALA A 169 11.23 -4.06 0.72
CA ALA A 169 10.72 -4.04 -0.66
C ALA A 169 10.01 -2.71 -0.99
N VAL A 170 9.21 -2.21 -0.05
CA VAL A 170 8.57 -0.89 -0.16
C VAL A 170 9.62 0.21 -0.28
N ALA A 171 10.64 0.21 0.58
CA ALA A 171 11.69 1.23 0.56
C ALA A 171 12.51 1.20 -0.74
N MET A 172 12.88 0.01 -1.23
CA MET A 172 13.59 -0.17 -2.50
C MET A 172 12.85 0.47 -3.68
N ILE A 173 11.52 0.41 -3.70
CA ILE A 173 10.70 0.94 -4.80
C ILE A 173 10.37 2.43 -4.58
N ALA A 174 9.86 2.75 -3.39
CA ALA A 174 9.15 4.00 -3.13
C ALA A 174 9.92 5.04 -2.32
N ASP A 175 11.11 4.73 -1.77
CA ASP A 175 11.87 5.77 -1.07
C ASP A 175 12.31 6.85 -2.07
N LYS A 176 12.18 8.11 -1.64
CA LYS A 176 12.60 9.28 -2.42
C LYS A 176 14.11 9.31 -2.65
N ASP A 177 14.88 8.79 -1.71
CA ASP A 177 16.34 8.85 -1.70
C ASP A 177 16.98 7.63 -2.36
N ALA A 178 17.91 7.86 -3.28
CA ALA A 178 18.54 6.78 -4.04
C ALA A 178 19.42 5.86 -3.19
N ASP A 179 20.11 6.40 -2.18
CA ASP A 179 21.00 5.61 -1.32
C ASP A 179 20.19 4.69 -0.39
N VAL A 180 19.02 5.15 0.06
CA VAL A 180 18.10 4.32 0.84
C VAL A 180 17.56 3.19 -0.03
N ARG A 181 17.15 3.47 -1.27
CA ARG A 181 16.71 2.43 -2.22
C ARG A 181 17.80 1.38 -2.47
N ALA A 182 19.04 1.83 -2.71
CA ALA A 182 20.18 0.94 -2.92
C ALA A 182 20.50 0.10 -1.67
N SER A 183 20.42 0.70 -0.47
CA SER A 183 20.62 -0.02 0.79
C SER A 183 19.55 -1.08 1.03
N ALA A 184 18.29 -0.78 0.70
CA ALA A 184 17.20 -1.73 0.80
C ALA A 184 17.34 -2.88 -0.20
N LEU A 185 17.71 -2.59 -1.45
CA LEU A 185 18.02 -3.61 -2.46
C LEU A 185 19.15 -4.55 -1.97
N ALA A 186 20.27 -3.99 -1.52
CA ALA A 186 21.40 -4.77 -1.03
C ALA A 186 21.02 -5.68 0.16
N ALA A 187 20.17 -5.19 1.08
CA ALA A 187 19.67 -5.99 2.19
C ALA A 187 18.77 -7.16 1.69
N LEU A 188 17.93 -6.93 0.69
CA LEU A 188 17.08 -7.95 0.08
C LEU A 188 17.90 -9.00 -0.69
N GLU A 189 18.90 -8.58 -1.46
CA GLU A 189 19.78 -9.45 -2.25
C GLU A 189 20.57 -10.42 -1.36
N LYS A 190 21.08 -9.94 -0.22
CA LYS A 190 21.77 -10.79 0.75
C LYS A 190 20.83 -11.81 1.39
N ARG A 191 19.59 -11.40 1.65
CA ARG A 191 18.61 -12.24 2.34
C ARG A 191 18.00 -13.31 1.45
N ARG A 192 17.90 -13.07 0.13
CA ARG A 192 17.38 -14.01 -0.89
C ARG A 192 16.01 -14.61 -0.52
N ASP A 193 15.12 -13.82 0.07
CA ASP A 193 13.77 -14.29 0.40
C ASP A 193 12.94 -14.39 -0.89
N PRO A 194 12.43 -15.59 -1.26
CA PRO A 194 11.59 -15.77 -2.45
C PRO A 194 10.32 -14.91 -2.44
N LYS A 195 9.84 -14.49 -1.26
CA LYS A 195 8.65 -13.63 -1.13
C LYS A 195 8.91 -12.17 -1.50
N THR A 196 10.16 -11.76 -1.67
CA THR A 196 10.51 -10.36 -2.00
C THR A 196 9.78 -9.87 -3.25
N GLY A 197 9.71 -10.71 -4.29
CA GLY A 197 8.98 -10.39 -5.52
C GLY A 197 7.48 -10.17 -5.29
N GLU A 198 6.85 -10.88 -4.34
CA GLU A 198 5.42 -10.73 -4.07
C GLU A 198 5.08 -9.33 -3.53
N HIS A 199 5.97 -8.74 -2.72
CA HIS A 199 5.82 -7.37 -2.20
C HIS A 199 5.98 -6.29 -3.27
N CYS A 200 6.55 -6.62 -4.43
CA CYS A 200 6.73 -5.68 -5.53
C CYS A 200 5.46 -5.54 -6.40
N ILE A 201 4.63 -6.58 -6.47
CA ILE A 201 3.46 -6.67 -7.36
C ILE A 201 2.48 -5.48 -7.23
N PRO A 202 2.11 -5.00 -6.02
CA PRO A 202 1.14 -3.89 -5.90
C PRO A 202 1.56 -2.60 -6.63
N TYR A 203 2.87 -2.39 -6.79
CA TYR A 203 3.43 -1.19 -7.41
C TYR A 203 3.40 -1.20 -8.94
N LEU A 204 3.22 -2.38 -9.58
CA LEU A 204 3.06 -2.47 -11.04
C LEU A 204 1.82 -1.74 -11.55
N LEU A 205 0.79 -1.62 -10.71
CA LEU A 205 -0.47 -0.95 -11.05
C LEU A 205 -0.58 0.46 -10.44
N SER A 206 0.53 1.00 -9.93
CA SER A 206 0.58 2.37 -9.41
C SER A 206 0.23 3.39 -10.50
N ALA A 207 -0.38 4.51 -10.11
CA ALA A 207 -0.58 5.66 -11.01
C ALA A 207 0.76 6.31 -11.37
N ASP A 208 1.74 6.27 -10.46
CA ASP A 208 3.08 6.80 -10.66
C ASP A 208 3.91 5.87 -11.56
N LYS A 209 4.38 6.44 -12.68
CA LYS A 209 5.24 5.78 -13.66
C LYS A 209 6.54 5.27 -13.05
N ASP A 210 7.18 6.04 -12.19
CA ASP A 210 8.49 5.68 -11.64
C ASP A 210 8.36 4.47 -10.70
N LEU A 211 7.25 4.39 -9.95
CA LEU A 211 6.96 3.23 -9.11
C LEU A 211 6.70 1.98 -9.95
N ARG A 212 5.99 2.09 -11.08
CA ARG A 212 5.78 0.96 -12.00
C ARG A 212 7.10 0.46 -12.57
N ILE A 213 7.95 1.37 -13.04
CA ILE A 213 9.27 1.03 -13.61
C ILE A 213 10.14 0.33 -12.56
N ARG A 214 10.29 0.93 -11.37
CA ARG A 214 11.12 0.37 -10.30
C ARG A 214 10.59 -0.98 -9.80
N SER A 215 9.28 -1.14 -9.70
CA SER A 215 8.65 -2.42 -9.38
C SER A 215 8.99 -3.50 -10.43
N SER A 216 8.92 -3.15 -11.71
CA SER A 216 9.28 -4.07 -12.78
C SER A 216 10.78 -4.45 -12.76
N MET A 217 11.67 -3.48 -12.52
CA MET A 217 13.10 -3.74 -12.35
C MET A 217 13.37 -4.62 -11.12
N ALA A 218 12.69 -4.36 -10.00
CA ALA A 218 12.78 -5.20 -8.81
C ALA A 218 12.34 -6.64 -9.08
N LEU A 219 11.33 -6.85 -9.92
CA LEU A 219 10.87 -8.18 -10.33
C LEU A 219 11.84 -8.89 -11.29
N GLN A 220 12.76 -8.18 -11.94
CA GLN A 220 13.88 -8.82 -12.64
C GLN A 220 14.91 -9.36 -11.64
N ALA A 221 15.20 -8.60 -10.57
CA ALA A 221 16.11 -9.04 -9.51
C ALA A 221 15.49 -10.11 -8.60
N PHE A 222 14.18 -10.05 -8.38
CA PHE A 222 13.41 -11.00 -7.56
C PHE A 222 12.23 -11.57 -8.36
N PRO A 223 12.48 -12.48 -9.32
CA PRO A 223 11.44 -13.04 -10.17
C PRO A 223 10.37 -13.77 -9.35
N THR A 224 9.10 -13.47 -9.65
CA THR A 224 7.97 -14.25 -9.15
C THR A 224 6.95 -14.44 -10.25
N ILE A 225 6.55 -15.70 -10.46
CA ILE A 225 5.53 -16.06 -11.45
C ILE A 225 4.20 -15.33 -11.16
N ARG A 226 3.92 -15.01 -9.88
CA ARG A 226 2.72 -14.28 -9.44
C ARG A 226 2.59 -12.88 -10.05
N ALA A 227 3.68 -12.28 -10.52
CA ALA A 227 3.65 -10.95 -11.13
C ALA A 227 3.10 -10.96 -12.57
N VAL A 228 3.09 -12.11 -13.25
CA VAL A 228 2.75 -12.22 -14.68
C VAL A 228 1.38 -11.62 -15.02
N PRO A 229 0.28 -11.91 -14.30
CA PRO A 229 -1.02 -11.29 -14.60
C PRO A 229 -1.00 -9.76 -14.49
N SER A 230 -0.27 -9.22 -13.50
CA SER A 230 -0.16 -7.77 -13.29
C SER A 230 0.70 -7.09 -14.37
N LEU A 231 1.77 -7.76 -14.82
CA LEU A 231 2.58 -7.29 -15.94
C LEU A 231 1.76 -7.26 -17.24
N PHE A 232 1.00 -8.31 -17.54
CA PHE A 232 0.10 -8.34 -18.69
C PHE A 232 -0.91 -7.20 -18.68
N LEU A 233 -1.56 -6.97 -17.52
CA LEU A 233 -2.51 -5.87 -17.38
C LEU A 233 -1.85 -4.50 -17.61
N THR A 234 -0.64 -4.30 -17.09
CA THR A 234 0.10 -3.05 -17.23
C THR A 234 0.52 -2.81 -18.68
N ILE A 235 1.08 -3.83 -19.34
CA ILE A 235 1.44 -3.79 -20.76
C ILE A 235 0.21 -3.54 -21.64
N HIS A 236 -0.91 -4.20 -21.34
CA HIS A 236 -2.16 -3.99 -22.07
C HIS A 236 -2.65 -2.54 -21.96
N LYS A 237 -2.62 -1.94 -20.76
CA LYS A 237 -2.96 -0.51 -20.56
C LYS A 237 -2.07 0.42 -21.38
N ILE A 238 -0.78 0.10 -21.51
CA ILE A 238 0.15 0.86 -22.36
C ILE A 238 -0.22 0.73 -23.84
N TRP A 239 -0.62 -0.47 -24.27
CA TRP A 239 -0.99 -0.76 -25.66
C TRP A 239 -2.33 -0.16 -26.09
N THR A 240 -3.33 -0.14 -25.21
CA THR A 240 -4.67 0.39 -25.50
C THR A 240 -4.78 1.92 -25.40
N GLY A 241 -3.65 2.61 -25.24
CA GLY A 241 -3.61 4.06 -25.31
C GLY A 241 -3.94 4.77 -24.01
N GLY A 242 -3.77 4.12 -22.85
CA GLY A 242 -3.93 4.75 -21.54
C GLY A 242 -3.02 5.97 -21.28
N GLN A 243 -2.09 6.25 -22.17
CA GLN A 243 -1.27 7.46 -22.20
C GLN A 243 -1.17 8.06 -23.61
N ARG A 244 -2.30 8.29 -24.30
CA ARG A 244 -2.33 9.25 -25.42
C ARG A 244 -2.34 10.65 -24.82
N SER A 245 -1.36 11.47 -25.19
CA SER A 245 -1.37 12.89 -24.88
C SER A 245 -1.69 13.63 -26.16
N TYR A 246 -2.67 14.51 -26.10
CA TYR A 246 -2.95 15.42 -27.20
C TYR A 246 -2.62 16.83 -26.75
N PHE A 247 -2.02 17.59 -27.67
CA PHE A 247 -1.85 19.02 -27.53
C PHE A 247 -2.84 19.69 -28.49
N PHE A 248 -3.71 20.56 -27.96
CA PHE A 248 -4.61 21.35 -28.78
C PHE A 248 -4.10 22.78 -28.87
N GLN A 249 -3.89 23.26 -30.09
CA GLN A 249 -3.65 24.68 -30.37
C GLN A 249 -4.80 25.18 -31.23
N GLY A 250 -5.68 25.98 -30.63
CA GLY A 250 -6.81 26.56 -31.33
C GLY A 250 -7.11 27.98 -30.89
N ALA A 251 -7.84 28.68 -31.73
CA ALA A 251 -8.47 29.96 -31.43
C ALA A 251 -9.96 29.72 -31.16
N MET A 252 -10.41 30.18 -30.00
CA MET A 252 -11.84 30.31 -29.70
C MET A 252 -12.25 31.73 -30.04
N ARG A 253 -13.24 31.88 -30.92
CA ARG A 253 -13.84 33.18 -31.25
C ARG A 253 -15.28 33.20 -30.79
N ALA A 254 -15.61 34.22 -30.00
CA ALA A 254 -16.99 34.56 -29.69
C ALA A 254 -17.54 35.50 -30.75
N TYR A 255 -18.78 35.29 -31.20
CA TYR A 255 -19.49 36.19 -32.08
C TYR A 255 -20.97 36.26 -31.68
N ILE A 256 -21.62 37.38 -31.98
CA ILE A 256 -23.05 37.52 -31.76
C ILE A 256 -23.74 36.78 -32.91
N GLY A 257 -24.37 35.66 -32.57
CA GLY A 257 -25.05 34.81 -33.55
C GLY A 257 -26.46 35.29 -33.86
N ASP A 258 -27.11 35.93 -32.88
CA ASP A 258 -28.45 36.49 -32.99
C ASP A 258 -28.72 37.49 -31.86
N TYR A 259 -29.86 38.17 -31.89
CA TYR A 259 -30.36 38.98 -30.78
C TYR A 259 -31.77 38.54 -30.42
N GLU A 260 -32.02 38.28 -29.14
CA GLU A 260 -33.37 38.11 -28.63
C GLU A 260 -33.91 39.47 -28.20
N LEU A 261 -35.10 39.83 -28.69
CA LEU A 261 -35.76 41.06 -28.26
C LEU A 261 -36.54 40.78 -26.99
N VAL A 262 -36.02 41.27 -25.88
CA VAL A 262 -36.75 41.24 -24.61
C VAL A 262 -37.50 42.56 -24.51
N SER A 263 -38.82 42.49 -24.70
CA SER A 263 -39.68 43.67 -24.56
C SER A 263 -40.02 43.87 -23.09
N GLY A 264 -39.56 44.99 -22.53
CA GLY A 264 -39.90 45.45 -21.20
C GLY A 264 -40.48 46.86 -21.29
N GLY A 265 -41.74 47.03 -20.92
CA GLY A 265 -42.39 48.33 -21.02
C GLY A 265 -43.60 48.44 -20.10
N THR A 266 -43.95 49.68 -19.75
CA THR A 266 -45.24 49.99 -19.13
C THR A 266 -46.22 50.42 -20.24
N ALA A 267 -47.52 50.53 -19.94
CA ALA A 267 -48.59 50.78 -20.91
C ALA A 267 -48.41 52.02 -21.82
N TYR A 268 -47.43 52.89 -21.53
CA TYR A 268 -47.19 54.13 -22.24
C TYR A 268 -45.82 54.21 -22.91
N THR A 269 -44.93 53.20 -22.77
CA THR A 269 -43.64 53.19 -23.47
C THR A 269 -43.14 51.75 -23.67
N LEU A 270 -42.95 51.35 -24.92
CA LEU A 270 -42.32 50.07 -25.27
C LEU A 270 -40.81 50.29 -25.32
N THR A 271 -40.04 49.68 -24.41
CA THR A 271 -38.58 49.66 -24.51
C THR A 271 -38.16 48.27 -24.94
N GLU A 272 -37.60 48.17 -26.14
CA GLU A 272 -37.01 46.93 -26.64
C GLU A 272 -35.51 46.99 -26.38
N ALA A 273 -35.01 46.09 -25.54
CA ALA A 273 -33.59 45.89 -25.35
C ALA A 273 -33.17 44.65 -26.15
N ALA A 274 -32.21 44.81 -27.05
CA ALA A 274 -31.63 43.70 -27.78
C ALA A 274 -30.67 42.94 -26.87
N ASP A 275 -30.98 41.67 -26.57
CA ASP A 275 -30.13 40.78 -25.78
C ASP A 275 -29.32 39.87 -26.73
N PRO A 276 -27.99 40.07 -26.88
CA PRO A 276 -27.19 39.32 -27.84
C PRO A 276 -26.98 37.87 -27.42
N ILE A 277 -27.33 36.94 -28.31
CA ILE A 277 -26.99 35.52 -28.18
C ILE A 277 -25.55 35.32 -28.67
N VAL A 278 -24.62 35.21 -27.71
CA VAL A 278 -23.20 34.94 -28.01
C VAL A 278 -23.00 33.46 -28.33
N ARG A 279 -22.44 33.18 -29.51
CA ARG A 279 -22.01 31.84 -29.93
C ARG A 279 -20.49 31.76 -29.98
N PHE A 280 -19.98 30.56 -29.81
CA PHE A 280 -18.54 30.28 -29.83
C PHE A 280 -18.20 29.39 -31.02
N SER A 281 -17.15 29.75 -31.75
CA SER A 281 -16.52 28.91 -32.77
C SER A 281 -15.11 28.59 -32.32
N GLU A 282 -14.81 27.30 -32.18
CA GLU A 282 -13.47 26.79 -31.91
C GLU A 282 -12.85 26.29 -33.21
N THR A 283 -11.66 26.79 -33.53
CA THR A 283 -10.87 26.33 -34.68
C THR A 283 -9.46 26.03 -34.21
N GLY A 284 -8.90 24.88 -34.56
CA GLY A 284 -7.56 24.53 -34.09
C GLY A 284 -7.05 23.21 -34.63
N VAL A 285 -5.79 22.93 -34.27
CA VAL A 285 -5.09 21.69 -34.60
C VAL A 285 -4.94 20.86 -33.32
N VAL A 286 -5.29 19.58 -33.42
CA VAL A 286 -5.00 18.59 -32.38
C VAL A 286 -3.77 17.81 -32.81
N LEU A 287 -2.66 17.97 -32.09
CA LEU A 287 -1.49 17.12 -32.21
C LEU A 287 -1.66 15.94 -31.26
N ASP A 288 -1.98 14.77 -31.80
CA ASP A 288 -1.98 13.52 -31.04
C ASP A 288 -0.56 12.95 -31.00
N VAL A 289 0.04 12.94 -29.81
CA VAL A 289 1.43 12.51 -29.62
C VAL A 289 1.45 11.09 -29.07
N LYS A 290 2.11 10.20 -29.82
CA LYS A 290 2.43 8.86 -29.35
C LYS A 290 3.59 8.93 -28.36
N ILE A 291 3.28 8.84 -27.07
CA ILE A 291 4.31 8.83 -26.01
C ILE A 291 5.25 7.64 -26.22
N ALA A 292 6.56 7.92 -26.23
CA ALA A 292 7.59 6.89 -26.27
C ALA A 292 7.39 5.92 -25.09
N ARG A 293 7.10 4.66 -25.41
CA ARG A 293 6.73 3.60 -24.45
C ARG A 293 7.94 3.09 -23.66
N SER A 294 8.60 3.97 -22.88
CA SER A 294 9.79 3.59 -22.11
C SER A 294 9.49 2.48 -21.09
N GLU A 295 8.26 2.44 -20.57
CA GLU A 295 7.79 1.41 -19.62
C GLU A 295 7.60 0.03 -20.28
N GLU A 296 7.13 0.00 -21.53
CA GLU A 296 6.80 -1.24 -22.26
C GLU A 296 8.01 -2.17 -22.35
N THR A 297 9.18 -1.60 -22.66
CA THR A 297 10.41 -2.40 -22.81
C THR A 297 10.78 -3.08 -21.49
N ILE A 298 10.68 -2.36 -20.37
CA ILE A 298 11.03 -2.90 -19.05
C ILE A 298 10.02 -3.98 -18.62
N HIS A 299 8.72 -3.77 -18.84
CA HIS A 299 7.71 -4.76 -18.49
C HIS A 299 7.81 -6.03 -19.34
N ILE A 300 8.10 -5.90 -20.64
CA ILE A 300 8.33 -7.05 -21.52
C ILE A 300 9.58 -7.80 -21.07
N GLN A 301 10.72 -7.13 -20.87
CA GLN A 301 11.94 -7.78 -20.37
C GLN A 301 11.71 -8.52 -19.04
N THR A 302 10.91 -7.94 -18.15
CA THR A 302 10.54 -8.56 -16.88
C THR A 302 9.68 -9.80 -17.11
N LEU A 303 8.72 -9.73 -18.03
CA LEU A 303 7.88 -10.85 -18.40
C LEU A 303 8.71 -11.98 -19.03
N GLU A 304 9.66 -11.65 -19.90
CA GLU A 304 10.61 -12.60 -20.51
C GLU A 304 11.49 -13.25 -19.43
N THR A 305 11.99 -12.47 -18.47
CA THR A 305 12.81 -12.96 -17.35
C THR A 305 12.04 -13.96 -16.48
N ILE A 306 10.77 -13.67 -16.18
CA ILE A 306 9.94 -14.50 -15.30
C ILE A 306 9.45 -15.77 -16.02
N THR A 307 9.07 -15.65 -17.30
CA THR A 307 8.44 -16.74 -18.06
C THR A 307 9.44 -17.58 -18.85
N GLY A 308 10.65 -17.07 -19.10
CA GLY A 308 11.64 -17.68 -19.98
C GLY A 308 11.24 -17.69 -21.47
N ARG A 309 10.14 -17.03 -21.84
CA ARG A 309 9.64 -16.91 -23.22
C ARG A 309 9.95 -15.52 -23.76
N SER A 310 10.34 -15.42 -25.02
CA SER A 310 10.50 -14.14 -25.71
C SER A 310 9.61 -14.07 -26.94
N PHE A 311 8.69 -13.11 -26.94
CA PHE A 311 7.89 -12.73 -28.10
C PHE A 311 8.12 -11.26 -28.49
N GLY A 312 9.08 -10.60 -27.85
CA GLY A 312 9.37 -9.18 -28.03
C GLY A 312 8.14 -8.31 -27.78
N LYS A 313 7.92 -7.33 -28.66
CA LYS A 313 6.80 -6.35 -28.57
C LYS A 313 5.49 -6.84 -29.20
N ASP A 314 5.42 -8.12 -29.60
CA ASP A 314 4.22 -8.67 -30.24
C ASP A 314 3.13 -9.00 -29.21
N ALA A 315 2.22 -8.04 -29.04
CA ALA A 315 1.06 -8.15 -28.19
C ALA A 315 0.09 -9.29 -28.56
N GLY A 316 0.07 -9.69 -29.82
CA GLY A 316 -0.74 -10.81 -30.30
C GLY A 316 -0.20 -12.11 -29.75
N LYS A 317 1.09 -12.38 -30.00
CA LYS A 317 1.77 -13.61 -29.54
C LYS A 317 1.75 -13.78 -28.04
N TRP A 318 1.99 -12.71 -27.28
CA TRP A 318 1.91 -12.74 -25.82
C TRP A 318 0.51 -13.13 -25.33
N ARG A 319 -0.56 -12.60 -25.94
CA ARG A 319 -1.95 -12.93 -25.59
C ARG A 319 -2.34 -14.34 -26.01
N GLU A 320 -1.92 -14.76 -27.19
CA GLU A 320 -2.18 -16.10 -27.72
C GLU A 320 -1.51 -17.16 -26.85
N TRP A 321 -0.24 -16.97 -26.50
CA TRP A 321 0.46 -17.85 -25.57
C TRP A 321 -0.24 -17.89 -24.20
N TRP A 322 -0.62 -16.73 -23.64
CA TRP A 322 -1.29 -16.70 -22.33
C TRP A 322 -2.58 -17.53 -22.33
N LYS A 323 -3.41 -17.39 -23.37
CA LYS A 323 -4.67 -18.13 -23.53
C LYS A 323 -4.48 -19.62 -23.77
N THR A 324 -3.43 -20.02 -24.48
CA THR A 324 -3.25 -21.42 -24.94
C THR A 324 -2.45 -22.27 -23.96
N ALA A 325 -1.41 -21.71 -23.35
CA ALA A 325 -0.48 -22.43 -22.49
C ALA A 325 -0.12 -21.67 -21.20
N GLY A 326 -0.03 -20.34 -21.24
CA GLY A 326 0.49 -19.53 -20.14
C GLY A 326 -0.32 -19.64 -18.84
N GLU A 327 -1.65 -19.71 -18.91
CA GLU A 327 -2.49 -19.91 -17.72
C GLU A 327 -2.26 -21.28 -17.06
N ALA A 328 -2.11 -22.33 -17.86
CA ALA A 328 -1.83 -23.67 -17.38
C ALA A 328 -0.40 -23.78 -16.82
N GLU A 329 0.59 -23.17 -17.49
CA GLU A 329 1.98 -23.08 -17.01
C GLU A 329 2.05 -22.30 -15.68
N PHE A 330 1.34 -21.18 -15.57
CA PHE A 330 1.20 -20.39 -14.34
C PHE A 330 0.55 -21.20 -13.22
N ALA A 331 -0.56 -21.89 -13.49
CA ALA A 331 -1.26 -22.72 -12.52
C ALA A 331 -0.38 -23.87 -12.03
N ARG A 332 0.37 -24.53 -12.92
CA ARG A 332 1.35 -25.57 -12.58
C ARG A 332 2.49 -25.00 -11.71
N ALA A 333 3.02 -23.83 -12.07
CA ALA A 333 4.08 -23.18 -11.30
C ALA A 333 3.62 -22.76 -9.90
N LEU A 334 2.34 -22.40 -9.73
CA LEU A 334 1.73 -22.14 -8.43
C LEU A 334 1.46 -23.41 -7.62
N ALA A 335 1.09 -24.49 -8.29
CA ALA A 335 0.79 -25.78 -7.66
C ALA A 335 2.06 -26.59 -7.33
N ALA A 336 3.19 -26.28 -7.96
CA ALA A 336 4.46 -26.92 -7.67
C ALA A 336 4.80 -26.73 -6.17
N PRO A 337 5.14 -27.81 -5.45
CA PRO A 337 5.53 -27.69 -4.05
C PRO A 337 6.73 -26.76 -3.97
N LYS A 338 6.68 -25.79 -3.05
CA LYS A 338 7.75 -24.82 -2.82
C LYS A 338 9.06 -25.60 -2.66
N ALA A 339 9.96 -25.50 -3.63
CA ALA A 339 11.29 -26.10 -3.54
C ALA A 339 11.95 -25.59 -2.24
N GLY A 340 12.00 -26.45 -1.22
CA GLY A 340 12.47 -26.10 0.13
C GLY A 340 11.55 -26.50 1.28
N ALA A 341 10.31 -26.94 1.06
CA ALA A 341 9.54 -27.63 2.09
C ALA A 341 10.12 -29.04 2.26
N ARG A 342 10.98 -29.24 3.28
CA ARG A 342 11.32 -30.60 3.77
C ARG A 342 10.01 -31.36 3.96
N PRO A 343 9.89 -32.61 3.48
CA PRO A 343 8.73 -33.42 3.82
C PRO A 343 8.71 -33.53 5.35
N GLU A 344 7.64 -33.04 5.97
CA GLU A 344 7.37 -33.33 7.38
C GLU A 344 7.27 -34.85 7.48
N THR A 345 8.29 -35.48 8.05
CA THR A 345 8.24 -36.89 8.39
C THR A 345 7.05 -37.07 9.32
N PRO A 346 6.05 -37.90 8.98
CA PRO A 346 4.92 -38.11 9.86
C PRO A 346 5.43 -38.65 11.20
N PRO A 347 4.93 -38.16 12.34
CA PRO A 347 5.36 -38.61 13.64
C PRO A 347 4.84 -40.04 13.85
N GLY A 348 5.68 -41.05 13.63
CA GLY A 348 5.31 -42.43 13.93
C GLY A 348 5.88 -43.54 13.03
N ALA A 349 7.08 -43.38 12.45
CA ALA A 349 7.78 -44.55 11.90
C ALA A 349 8.73 -45.11 12.99
N PRO A 350 8.49 -46.32 13.53
CA PRO A 350 9.41 -46.98 14.45
C PRO A 350 10.71 -47.35 13.73
N GLN A 351 11.83 -47.25 14.47
CA GLN A 351 13.19 -47.51 14.01
C GLN A 351 13.45 -48.98 13.66
#